data_AF-A0A0Q0RF28-F1
#
_entry.id   AF-A0A0Q0RF28-F1
#
_cell.length_a   1.000
_cell.length_b   1.000
_cell.length_c   1.000
_cell.angle_alpha   90.00
_cell.angle_beta   90.00
_cell.angle_gamma   90.00
#
_symmetry.space_group_name_H-M   'P 1'
#
loop_
_entity.id
_entity.type
_entity.pdbx_description
1 polymer ?
#
loop_
_entity_poly.entity_id
_entity_poly.type
_entity_poly.pdbx_seq_one_letter_code
_entity_poly.pdbx_strand_id
1 'polypeptide(L)'
;MSKHVISKKDYKELRDKMAAKGMDISGLENIEVEEKKKDKIYYYMGRPVIVNDMPTIYLINYIKPKDRVVVIDSGAEPHINNGSNLFAPGIIDMDINIKKGDTVYIKSSKGYYIALGIAMDDGENIMRNKKGEAVKIIHYMNDQIMKLF
;
A
#
# COMPACT_ATOMS: atom_id res chain seq x y z
N MET A 1 -22.78 14.63 -2.79
CA MET A 1 -22.46 13.26 -3.25
C MET A 1 -22.73 12.34 -2.07
N SER A 2 -23.61 11.35 -2.21
CA SER A 2 -24.01 10.48 -1.10
C SER A 2 -23.15 9.22 -1.08
N LYS A 3 -22.65 8.85 0.10
CA LYS A 3 -22.08 7.53 0.33
C LYS A 3 -23.19 6.49 0.33
N HIS A 4 -22.89 5.28 -0.15
CA HIS A 4 -23.79 4.14 -0.04
C HIS A 4 -22.98 2.86 0.16
N VAL A 5 -23.57 1.86 0.83
CA VAL A 5 -22.93 0.56 1.05
C VAL A 5 -22.84 -0.20 -0.27
N ILE A 6 -21.69 -0.81 -0.55
CA ILE A 6 -21.47 -1.56 -1.78
C ILE A 6 -22.20 -2.90 -1.78
N SER A 7 -22.54 -3.41 -2.96
CA SER A 7 -23.19 -4.72 -3.07
C SER A 7 -22.23 -5.86 -2.71
N LYS A 8 -22.77 -7.05 -2.39
CA LYS A 8 -21.94 -8.26 -2.16
C LYS A 8 -21.06 -8.61 -3.35
N LYS A 9 -21.53 -8.34 -4.57
CA LYS A 9 -20.78 -8.58 -5.81
C LYS A 9 -19.58 -7.62 -5.89
N ASP A 10 -19.81 -6.32 -5.69
CA ASP A 10 -18.75 -5.31 -5.73
C ASP A 10 -17.72 -5.52 -4.63
N TYR A 11 -18.17 -5.93 -3.43
CA TYR A 11 -17.27 -6.31 -2.34
C TYR A 11 -16.36 -7.48 -2.72
N LYS A 12 -16.93 -8.51 -3.37
CA LYS A 12 -16.13 -9.66 -3.85
C LYS A 12 -15.08 -9.21 -4.87
N GLU A 13 -15.45 -8.38 -5.84
CA GLU A 13 -14.51 -7.84 -6.83
C GLU A 13 -13.40 -7.02 -6.17
N LEU A 14 -13.75 -6.16 -5.21
CA LEU A 14 -12.80 -5.37 -4.45
C LEU A 14 -11.84 -6.26 -3.64
N ARG A 15 -12.37 -7.32 -3.02
CA ARG A 15 -11.59 -8.31 -2.27
C ARG A 15 -10.60 -9.04 -3.16
N ASP A 16 -11.02 -9.49 -4.34
CA ASP A 16 -10.15 -10.21 -5.28
C ASP A 16 -9.00 -9.30 -5.75
N LYS A 17 -9.27 -8.01 -5.99
CA LYS A 17 -8.24 -7.02 -6.33
C LYS A 17 -7.26 -6.75 -5.20
N MET A 18 -7.72 -6.72 -3.94
CA MET A 18 -6.84 -6.57 -2.77
C MET A 18 -6.01 -7.84 -2.52
N ALA A 19 -6.62 -9.02 -2.69
CA ALA A 19 -5.94 -10.31 -2.56
C ALA A 19 -4.79 -10.45 -3.57
N ALA A 20 -4.97 -9.99 -4.81
CA ALA A 20 -3.90 -9.94 -5.82
C ALA A 20 -2.69 -9.08 -5.37
N LYS A 21 -2.93 -8.09 -4.49
CA LYS A 21 -1.88 -7.25 -3.89
C LYS A 21 -1.27 -7.86 -2.62
N GLY A 22 -1.76 -9.00 -2.15
CA GLY A 22 -1.30 -9.64 -0.91
C GLY A 22 -2.01 -9.08 0.33
N MET A 23 -3.19 -8.49 0.16
CA MET A 23 -3.98 -7.92 1.25
C MET A 23 -5.30 -8.64 1.42
N ASP A 24 -5.53 -9.15 2.63
CA ASP A 24 -6.83 -9.69 3.02
C ASP A 24 -7.71 -8.59 3.63
N ILE A 25 -8.86 -8.33 3.00
CA ILE A 25 -9.86 -7.38 3.48
C ILE A 25 -11.15 -8.05 3.98
N SER A 26 -11.15 -9.38 4.15
CA SER A 26 -12.35 -10.16 4.52
C SER A 26 -13.02 -9.71 5.81
N GLY A 27 -12.27 -9.06 6.72
CA GLY A 27 -12.80 -8.51 7.97
C GLY A 27 -13.44 -7.11 7.85
N LEU A 28 -13.43 -6.50 6.67
CA LEU A 28 -14.06 -5.20 6.44
C LEU A 28 -15.51 -5.39 5.99
N GLU A 29 -16.45 -5.25 6.91
CA GLU A 29 -17.88 -5.26 6.62
C GLU A 29 -18.44 -3.86 6.34
N ASN A 30 -19.60 -3.77 5.70
CA ASN A 30 -20.32 -2.51 5.46
C ASN A 30 -19.46 -1.41 4.80
N ILE A 31 -18.63 -1.78 3.83
CA ILE A 31 -17.84 -0.81 3.06
C ILE A 31 -18.80 0.12 2.30
N GLU A 32 -18.64 1.42 2.51
CA GLU A 32 -19.34 2.46 1.78
C GLU A 32 -18.51 2.93 0.59
N VAL A 33 -19.15 3.50 -0.42
CA VAL A 33 -18.45 4.09 -1.57
C VAL A 33 -18.99 5.47 -1.92
N GLU A 34 -18.07 6.34 -2.33
CA GLU A 34 -18.32 7.67 -2.88
C GLU A 34 -17.61 7.82 -4.22
N GLU A 35 -18.32 8.31 -5.24
CA GLU A 35 -17.71 8.65 -6.53
C GLU A 35 -17.43 10.17 -6.57
N LYS A 36 -16.16 10.55 -6.75
CA LYS A 36 -15.70 11.93 -6.90
C LYS A 36 -15.04 12.12 -8.26
N LYS A 37 -15.73 12.78 -9.19
CA LYS A 37 -15.24 13.03 -10.57
C LYS A 37 -14.86 11.73 -11.30
N LYS A 38 -13.59 11.34 -11.22
CA LYS A 38 -13.00 10.14 -11.86
C LYS A 38 -12.55 9.09 -10.84
N ASP A 39 -12.63 9.39 -9.55
CA ASP A 39 -12.10 8.57 -8.48
C ASP A 39 -13.25 7.95 -7.66
N LYS A 40 -13.11 6.67 -7.33
CA LYS A 40 -14.03 5.91 -6.49
C LYS A 40 -13.39 5.66 -5.13
N ILE A 41 -13.92 6.24 -4.07
CA ILE A 41 -13.35 6.16 -2.72
C ILE A 41 -14.22 5.24 -1.87
N TYR A 42 -13.62 4.19 -1.35
CA TYR A 42 -14.26 3.24 -0.45
C TYR A 42 -13.91 3.58 1.00
N TYR A 43 -14.91 3.51 1.87
CA TYR A 43 -14.81 3.84 3.28
C TYR A 43 -15.17 2.66 4.17
N TYR A 44 -14.46 2.52 5.28
CA TYR A 44 -14.78 1.60 6.36
C TYR A 44 -14.79 2.37 7.67
N MET A 45 -15.87 2.27 8.45
CA MET A 45 -16.09 3.05 9.67
C MET A 45 -15.82 4.56 9.47
N GLY A 46 -16.27 5.10 8.33
CA GLY A 46 -16.10 6.51 7.97
C GLY A 46 -14.69 6.90 7.50
N ARG A 47 -13.69 6.02 7.54
CA ARG A 47 -12.32 6.28 7.07
C ARG A 47 -12.12 5.82 5.63
N PRO A 48 -11.42 6.59 4.77
CA PRO A 48 -11.12 6.19 3.42
C PRO A 48 -10.08 5.07 3.46
N VAL A 49 -10.43 3.91 2.91
CA VAL A 49 -9.58 2.71 2.97
C VAL A 49 -9.03 2.33 1.61
N ILE A 50 -9.78 2.53 0.53
CA ILE A 50 -9.34 2.20 -0.84
C ILE A 50 -9.75 3.33 -1.77
N VAL A 51 -8.88 3.70 -2.71
CA VAL A 51 -9.17 4.65 -3.79
C VAL A 51 -8.96 3.95 -5.12
N ASN A 52 -10.00 3.90 -5.95
CA ASN A 52 -10.11 3.10 -7.17
C ASN A 52 -9.86 1.62 -6.88
N ASP A 53 -8.60 1.19 -6.91
CA ASP A 53 -8.16 -0.18 -6.62
C ASP A 53 -6.85 -0.18 -5.80
N MET A 54 -6.55 0.94 -5.12
CA MET A 54 -5.32 1.15 -4.37
C MET A 54 -5.64 1.29 -2.89
N PRO A 55 -5.06 0.45 -2.01
CA PRO A 55 -5.27 0.59 -0.58
C PRO A 55 -4.55 1.86 -0.10
N THR A 56 -5.24 2.61 0.74
CA THR A 56 -4.72 3.84 1.35
C THR A 56 -3.72 3.53 2.45
N ILE A 57 -2.96 4.55 2.86
CA ILE A 57 -2.10 4.45 4.04
C ILE A 57 -2.89 4.13 5.33
N TYR A 58 -4.16 4.53 5.42
CA TYR A 58 -5.02 4.14 6.54
C TYR A 58 -5.32 2.64 6.56
N LEU A 59 -5.63 2.06 5.40
CA LEU A 59 -5.97 0.64 5.31
C LEU A 59 -4.78 -0.26 5.64
N ILE A 60 -3.60 0.02 5.09
CA ILE A 60 -2.40 -0.79 5.36
C ILE A 60 -2.02 -0.73 6.85
N ASN A 61 -2.23 0.40 7.53
CA ASN A 61 -1.98 0.52 8.97
C ASN A 61 -3.06 -0.14 9.84
N TYR A 62 -4.29 -0.27 9.31
CA TYR A 62 -5.38 -0.99 9.96
C TYR A 62 -5.17 -2.52 9.86
N ILE A 63 -4.94 -3.03 8.65
CA ILE A 63 -4.76 -4.47 8.38
C ILE A 63 -3.39 -4.98 8.85
N LYS A 64 -2.33 -4.15 8.72
CA LYS A 64 -0.93 -4.51 9.01
C LYS A 64 -0.49 -5.77 8.24
N PRO A 65 -0.34 -5.67 6.90
CA PRO A 65 -0.01 -6.83 6.07
C PRO A 65 1.28 -7.49 6.56
N LYS A 66 1.29 -8.83 6.63
CA LYS A 66 2.43 -9.61 7.10
C LYS A 66 3.41 -9.99 5.98
N ASP A 67 2.90 -10.11 4.77
CA ASP A 67 3.67 -10.48 3.58
C ASP A 67 3.97 -9.25 2.73
N ARG A 68 4.98 -9.36 1.85
CA ARG A 68 5.39 -8.28 0.92
C ARG A 68 5.78 -6.97 1.62
N VAL A 69 6.32 -7.07 2.84
CA VAL A 69 6.75 -5.93 3.64
C VAL A 69 8.21 -5.60 3.37
N VAL A 70 8.50 -4.30 3.30
CA VAL A 70 9.85 -3.74 3.23
C VAL A 70 10.04 -2.78 4.39
N VAL A 71 10.96 -3.09 5.30
CA VAL A 71 11.30 -2.26 6.46
C VAL A 71 12.46 -1.35 6.10
N ILE A 72 12.29 -0.05 6.31
CA ILE A 72 13.29 0.96 5.96
C ILE A 72 13.92 1.60 7.20
N ASP A 73 15.12 2.14 7.02
CA ASP A 73 15.77 2.97 8.03
C ASP A 73 15.15 4.37 8.13
N SER A 74 15.52 5.07 9.20
CA SER A 74 15.03 6.43 9.48
C SER A 74 15.59 7.49 8.51
N GLY A 75 16.69 7.20 7.81
CA GLY A 75 17.26 8.10 6.80
C GLY A 75 16.46 8.07 5.50
N ALA A 76 15.92 6.91 5.11
CA ALA A 76 15.07 6.76 3.93
C ALA A 76 13.66 7.35 4.13
N GLU A 77 13.11 7.29 5.34
CA GLU A 77 11.71 7.65 5.63
C GLU A 77 11.29 9.06 5.13
N PRO A 78 12.05 10.15 5.36
CA PRO A 78 11.70 11.47 4.86
C PRO A 78 11.61 11.53 3.33
N HIS A 79 12.43 10.77 2.61
CA HIS A 79 12.41 10.73 1.15
C HIS A 79 11.18 9.98 0.63
N ILE A 80 10.82 8.86 1.27
CA ILE A 80 9.61 8.10 0.91
C ILE A 80 8.34 8.91 1.16
N ASN A 81 8.27 9.67 2.25
CA ASN A 81 7.14 10.57 2.53
C ASN A 81 6.98 11.71 1.49
N ASN A 82 8.00 11.93 0.67
CA ASN A 82 7.97 12.88 -0.45
C ASN A 82 7.91 12.17 -1.83
N GLY A 83 7.69 10.85 -1.85
CA GLY A 83 7.49 10.08 -3.08
C GLY A 83 8.76 9.66 -3.82
N SER A 84 9.95 9.77 -3.21
CA SER A 84 11.15 9.22 -3.83
C SER A 84 11.11 7.69 -3.87
N ASN A 85 11.72 7.11 -4.91
CA ASN A 85 11.92 5.66 -4.96
C ASN A 85 12.84 5.19 -3.84
N LEU A 86 12.64 3.95 -3.40
CA LEU A 86 13.45 3.33 -2.37
C LEU A 86 14.64 2.62 -3.02
N PHE A 87 15.84 2.99 -2.59
CA PHE A 87 17.08 2.32 -2.99
C PHE A 87 17.46 1.26 -1.96
N ALA A 88 18.04 0.16 -2.44
CA ALA A 88 18.36 -1.02 -1.63
C ALA A 88 19.20 -0.75 -0.35
N PRO A 89 20.14 0.23 -0.32
CA PRO A 89 20.86 0.56 0.91
C PRO A 89 19.98 1.04 2.06
N GLY A 90 18.82 1.65 1.78
CA GLY A 90 17.89 2.15 2.80
C GLY A 90 16.95 1.09 3.40
N ILE A 91 17.08 -0.16 2.98
CA ILE A 91 16.27 -1.29 3.43
C ILE A 91 16.98 -1.96 4.61
N ILE A 92 16.31 -2.02 5.76
CA ILE A 92 16.75 -2.80 6.93
C ILE A 92 16.42 -4.28 6.70
N ASP A 93 15.16 -4.55 6.36
CA ASP A 93 14.62 -5.91 6.22
C ASP A 93 13.56 -5.95 5.12
N MET A 94 13.36 -7.13 4.52
CA MET A 94 12.44 -7.32 3.40
C MET A 94 12.01 -8.79 3.33
N ASP A 95 10.73 -9.01 3.03
CA ASP A 95 10.25 -10.34 2.68
C ASP A 95 10.98 -10.87 1.42
N ILE A 96 11.81 -11.90 1.61
CA ILE A 96 12.63 -12.50 0.55
C ILE A 96 11.80 -13.14 -0.57
N ASN A 97 10.52 -13.46 -0.31
CA ASN A 97 9.63 -14.08 -1.28
C ASN A 97 9.02 -13.07 -2.26
N ILE A 98 9.20 -11.78 -2.02
CA ILE A 98 8.78 -10.72 -2.96
C ILE A 98 9.40 -10.98 -4.33
N LYS A 99 8.56 -10.93 -5.36
CA LYS A 99 8.98 -11.02 -6.76
C LYS A 99 8.96 -9.66 -7.43
N LYS A 100 9.81 -9.49 -8.43
CA LYS A 100 9.76 -8.31 -9.29
C LYS A 100 8.34 -8.06 -9.80
N GLY A 101 7.85 -6.84 -9.66
CA GLY A 101 6.50 -6.44 -10.05
C GLY A 101 5.44 -6.60 -8.96
N ASP A 102 5.75 -7.25 -7.84
CA ASP A 102 4.82 -7.32 -6.71
C ASP A 102 4.55 -5.93 -6.13
N THR A 103 3.31 -5.73 -5.69
CA THR A 103 2.98 -4.60 -4.80
C THR A 103 3.58 -4.87 -3.43
N VAL A 104 4.34 -3.92 -2.91
CA VAL A 104 5.01 -4.02 -1.61
C VAL A 104 4.60 -2.89 -0.68
N TYR A 105 4.70 -3.14 0.62
CA TYR A 105 4.28 -2.22 1.67
C TYR A 105 5.50 -1.72 2.45
N ILE A 106 5.71 -0.41 2.44
CA ILE A 106 6.86 0.22 3.09
C ILE A 106 6.52 0.49 4.55
N LYS A 107 7.33 -0.05 5.44
CA LYS A 107 7.18 0.04 6.89
C LYS A 107 8.36 0.81 7.47
N SER A 108 8.07 1.84 8.25
CA SER A 108 9.09 2.53 9.05
C SER A 108 9.69 1.57 10.08
N SER A 109 10.96 1.78 10.43
CA SER A 109 11.61 1.14 11.59
C SER A 109 10.82 1.32 12.90
N LYS A 110 9.96 2.34 13.00
CA LYS A 110 9.05 2.57 14.15
C LYS A 110 7.78 1.71 14.13
N GLY A 111 7.55 0.94 13.07
CA GLY A 111 6.51 -0.09 13.01
C GLY A 111 5.21 0.29 12.27
N TYR A 112 5.04 1.53 11.82
CA TYR A 112 3.91 1.96 10.99
C TYR A 112 4.24 1.94 9.50
N TYR A 113 3.23 1.76 8.65
CA TYR A 113 3.37 1.77 7.21
C TYR A 113 3.22 3.19 6.66
N ILE A 114 4.04 3.54 5.66
CA ILE A 114 4.14 4.91 5.15
C ILE A 114 3.85 5.05 3.65
N ALA A 115 4.01 3.95 2.90
CA ALA A 115 3.89 3.97 1.45
C ALA A 115 3.62 2.57 0.87
N LEU A 116 3.24 2.56 -0.40
CA LEU A 116 3.23 1.41 -1.28
C LEU A 116 4.19 1.64 -2.44
N GLY A 117 4.71 0.54 -2.96
CA GLY A 117 5.50 0.56 -4.18
C GLY A 117 5.40 -0.74 -4.96
N ILE A 118 6.17 -0.78 -6.04
CA ILE A 118 6.35 -1.96 -6.89
C ILE A 118 7.81 -2.41 -6.78
N ALA A 119 8.03 -3.70 -6.48
CA ALA A 119 9.38 -4.25 -6.40
C ALA A 119 10.06 -4.24 -7.78
N MET A 120 11.31 -3.78 -7.83
CA MET A 120 12.06 -3.62 -9.08
C MET A 120 12.91 -4.84 -9.44
N ASP A 121 13.11 -5.74 -8.49
CA ASP A 121 13.78 -7.04 -8.60
C ASP A 121 13.21 -7.97 -7.51
N ASP A 122 13.63 -9.23 -7.49
CA ASP A 122 13.26 -10.19 -6.45
C ASP A 122 13.87 -9.79 -5.10
N GLY A 123 13.12 -10.00 -4.01
CA GLY A 123 13.53 -9.62 -2.65
C GLY A 123 14.87 -10.21 -2.24
N GLU A 124 15.12 -11.47 -2.58
CA GLU A 124 16.42 -12.12 -2.37
C GLU A 124 17.57 -11.40 -3.10
N ASN A 125 17.38 -11.00 -4.36
CA ASN A 125 18.40 -10.28 -5.15
C ASN A 125 18.66 -8.89 -4.56
N ILE A 126 17.60 -8.17 -4.18
CA ILE A 126 17.70 -6.84 -3.55
C ILE A 126 18.51 -6.93 -2.26
N MET A 127 18.18 -7.89 -1.40
CA MET A 127 18.83 -8.05 -0.10
C MET A 127 20.25 -8.60 -0.20
N ARG A 128 20.57 -9.41 -1.21
CA ARG A 128 21.92 -9.92 -1.45
C ARG A 128 22.85 -8.87 -2.06
N ASN A 129 22.37 -8.10 -3.04
CA ASN A 129 23.20 -7.15 -3.77
C ASN A 129 23.29 -5.78 -3.07
N LYS A 130 22.26 -5.40 -2.30
CA LYS A 130 22.15 -4.11 -1.59
C LYS A 130 22.52 -2.89 -2.43
N LYS A 131 22.19 -2.90 -3.73
CA LYS A 131 22.51 -1.83 -4.67
C LYS A 131 21.37 -1.57 -5.65
N GLY A 132 21.23 -0.31 -6.06
CA GLY A 132 20.25 0.11 -7.07
C GLY A 132 18.87 0.44 -6.50
N GLU A 133 17.95 0.79 -7.39
CA GLU A 133 16.55 1.03 -7.05
C GLU A 133 15.89 -0.31 -6.70
N ALA A 134 15.32 -0.42 -5.51
CA ALA A 134 14.69 -1.63 -5.00
C ALA A 134 13.17 -1.58 -5.16
N VAL A 135 12.56 -0.43 -4.89
CA VAL A 135 11.11 -0.25 -4.97
C VAL A 135 10.77 1.09 -5.60
N LYS A 136 9.92 1.05 -6.63
CA LYS A 136 9.30 2.24 -7.21
C LYS A 136 8.09 2.63 -6.37
N ILE A 137 8.08 3.82 -5.77
CA ILE A 137 6.97 4.27 -4.93
C ILE A 137 5.80 4.72 -5.81
N ILE A 138 4.59 4.30 -5.44
CA ILE A 138 3.35 4.59 -6.20
C ILE A 138 2.28 5.27 -5.36
N HIS A 139 2.32 5.13 -4.03
CA HIS A 139 1.40 5.80 -3.10
C HIS A 139 2.10 6.06 -1.78
N TYR A 140 1.91 7.25 -1.20
CA TYR A 140 2.53 7.66 0.06
C TYR A 140 1.69 8.72 0.77
N MET A 141 2.00 8.99 2.04
CA MET A 141 1.18 9.81 2.93
C MET A 141 0.79 11.20 2.41
N ASN A 142 1.65 11.87 1.62
CA ASN A 142 1.45 13.26 1.20
C ASN A 142 1.09 13.41 -0.28
N ASP A 143 0.73 12.32 -0.94
CA ASP A 143 0.47 12.31 -2.38
C ASP A 143 -0.92 12.85 -2.76
N GLN A 144 -1.25 12.78 -4.05
CA GLN A 144 -2.52 13.25 -4.58
C GLN A 144 -3.70 12.39 -4.12
N ILE A 145 -3.50 11.09 -3.86
CA ILE A 145 -4.56 10.17 -3.43
C ILE A 145 -4.99 10.53 -2.01
N MET A 146 -4.03 10.80 -1.12
CA MET A 146 -4.32 11.20 0.27
C MET A 146 -5.01 12.56 0.37
N LYS A 147 -4.94 13.41 -0.67
CA LYS A 147 -5.60 14.73 -0.74
C LYS A 147 -7.04 14.68 -1.26
N LEU A 148 -7.56 13.50 -1.63
CA LEU A 148 -8.92 13.37 -2.18
C LEU A 148 -10.03 13.40 -1.11
N PHE A 149 -9.68 13.24 0.16
CA PHE A 149 -10.60 13.06 1.28
C PHE A 149 -10.21 13.90 2.48
#